data_AF-A0A968P753-F1
#
_entry.id   AF-A0A968P753-F1
#
_cell.length_a   1.000
_cell.length_b   1.000
_cell.length_c   1.000
_cell.angle_alpha   90.00
_cell.angle_beta   90.00
_cell.angle_gamma   90.00
#
_symmetry.space_group_name_H-M   'P 1'
#
loop_
_entity.id
_entity.type
_entity.pdbx_description
1 polymer ?
#
loop_
_entity_poly.entity_id
_entity_poly.type
_entity_poly.pdbx_seq_one_letter_code
_entity_poly.pdbx_strand_id
1 'polypeptide(L)'
;MRRWATVHLHVDGSTAQRPGTWASLELVMTTIPGRQNTMGRPIYILPLELEQGIAVSETQGGTLRLPELPGFALEIAPGSVTFPGGGRSGTVSVTLVHNDKIPMPPNYSQQPRFVITVQPGGALFDPPARVSFPNVDGLLPGQVTELYSFDHHAGRFVSIGPAAVSENGVSIDSLPGFGIVEGAWHCGGDPAAAGTPHSCPVCQVCLQNYCAIDPAKTEPPCEDDGDPCTVDFCDGGECMHWQKQITSVEAFGNGKKVVRILRGGRVDFEYTAETEHCATLTQVWDFGDGVMSTVPRPSRVYNELGDFPFRVDVKCDGDCARGADGGAVVVKCPKVEITGMDPDIDYLCPGCTKQFFLQTDPPGTPVSWRVKPGTDLGGKATISQSGLLTIAADAPTGSVTVEVAEGGLFELCMDSHASFVFNPEDGFRMPDPRCLRRAFTARGRANTGLRDHIPVGCRQDWNVGNAFVHALASCTIAAECGESPAESIGNLNEDARMDNPCQRARMDLHNNAVGRRLGRGALAADCEGLVLGALRRGELRWYNPPEPPDTDACAPLDRALPPGSACTPQ
;
A
#
# COMPACT_ATOMS: atom_id res chain seq x y z
N MET A 1 78.88 37.88 -23.98
CA MET A 1 77.41 37.78 -23.87
C MET A 1 76.90 39.04 -23.16
N ARG A 2 76.24 39.96 -23.87
CA ARG A 2 75.59 41.14 -23.25
C ARG A 2 74.23 40.67 -22.74
N ARG A 3 74.07 40.47 -21.43
CA ARG A 3 72.77 40.11 -20.85
C ARG A 3 71.91 41.37 -20.79
N TRP A 4 70.72 41.32 -21.40
CA TRP A 4 69.65 42.27 -21.12
C TRP A 4 69.18 42.03 -19.69
N ALA A 5 68.92 43.12 -18.95
CA ALA A 5 68.43 43.02 -17.58
C ALA A 5 67.08 43.73 -17.49
N THR A 6 66.09 43.01 -16.98
CA THR A 6 64.82 43.57 -16.55
C THR A 6 65.06 44.29 -15.23
N VAL A 7 64.67 45.55 -15.15
CA VAL A 7 64.71 46.33 -13.90
C VAL A 7 63.32 46.85 -13.58
N HIS A 8 62.99 46.88 -12.29
CA HIS A 8 61.76 47.45 -11.77
C HIS A 8 62.02 48.92 -11.44
N LEU A 9 61.38 49.81 -12.18
CA LEU A 9 61.40 51.24 -11.95
C LEU A 9 60.27 51.59 -10.99
N HIS A 10 60.61 51.89 -9.74
CA HIS A 10 59.67 52.42 -8.75
C HIS A 10 59.64 53.95 -8.81
N VAL A 11 58.47 54.48 -9.14
CA VAL A 11 58.20 55.92 -9.21
C VAL A 11 57.41 56.31 -7.96
N ASP A 12 58.09 56.95 -7.02
CA ASP A 12 57.54 57.30 -5.71
C ASP A 12 56.72 58.59 -5.76
N GLY A 13 55.39 58.46 -5.62
CA GLY A 13 54.45 59.57 -5.62
C GLY A 13 54.65 60.53 -4.46
N SER A 14 55.22 60.09 -3.33
CA SER A 14 55.47 60.96 -2.17
C SER A 14 56.46 62.09 -2.46
N THR A 15 57.25 61.94 -3.52
CA THR A 15 58.25 62.94 -3.95
C THR A 15 57.67 64.02 -4.87
N ALA A 16 56.36 63.98 -5.17
CA ALA A 16 55.72 64.95 -6.03
C ALA A 16 55.74 66.37 -5.42
N GLN A 17 56.18 67.36 -6.21
CA GLN A 17 56.28 68.75 -5.79
C GLN A 17 54.95 69.53 -5.89
N ARG A 18 53.91 68.92 -6.47
CA ARG A 18 52.59 69.54 -6.62
C ARG A 18 51.73 69.23 -5.37
N PRO A 19 50.90 70.18 -4.90
CA PRO A 19 49.97 69.92 -3.80
C PRO A 19 49.07 68.71 -4.08
N GLY A 20 48.80 67.90 -3.04
CA GLY A 20 47.97 66.70 -3.12
C GLY A 20 48.73 65.42 -2.77
N THR A 21 48.00 64.31 -2.69
CA THR A 21 48.58 62.97 -2.55
C THR A 21 48.66 62.33 -3.92
N TRP A 22 49.78 61.66 -4.23
CA TRP A 22 50.05 61.12 -5.56
C TRP A 22 50.31 59.62 -5.47
N ALA A 23 49.82 58.85 -6.44
CA ALA A 23 50.04 57.41 -6.50
C ALA A 23 51.53 57.06 -6.68
N SER A 24 51.96 55.90 -6.20
CA SER A 24 53.26 55.34 -6.58
C SER A 24 53.05 54.31 -7.69
N LEU A 25 53.99 54.23 -8.63
CA LEU A 25 53.90 53.31 -9.78
C LEU A 25 55.12 52.41 -9.82
N GLU A 26 54.90 51.14 -10.11
CA GLU A 26 55.96 50.20 -10.45
C GLU A 26 55.87 49.87 -11.94
N LEU A 27 56.97 50.08 -12.66
CA LEU A 27 57.07 49.88 -14.11
C LEU A 27 58.21 48.91 -14.40
N VAL A 28 57.98 47.96 -15.29
CA VAL A 28 59.03 47.05 -15.74
C VAL A 28 59.71 47.64 -16.98
N MET A 29 61.04 47.80 -16.94
CA MET A 29 61.82 48.25 -18.10
C MET A 29 62.95 47.28 -18.42
N THR A 30 63.20 47.05 -19.71
CA THR A 30 64.33 46.25 -20.18
C THR A 30 65.50 47.18 -20.50
N THR A 31 66.65 46.92 -19.88
CA THR A 31 67.85 47.73 -20.09
C THR A 31 68.84 47.07 -21.05
N ILE A 32 69.45 47.89 -21.90
CA ILE A 32 70.54 47.52 -22.82
C ILE A 32 71.85 48.10 -22.27
N PRO A 33 72.84 47.24 -21.92
CA PRO A 33 74.13 47.71 -21.41
C PRO A 33 74.86 48.64 -22.39
N GLY A 34 75.41 49.74 -21.87
CA GLY A 34 76.20 50.71 -22.64
C GLY A 34 75.38 51.63 -23.56
N ARG A 35 74.05 51.62 -23.44
CA ARG A 35 73.14 52.55 -24.15
C ARG A 35 72.37 53.41 -23.16
N GLN A 36 71.94 54.59 -23.62
CA GLN A 36 70.92 55.36 -22.92
C GLN A 36 69.59 54.61 -23.05
N ASN A 37 69.06 54.15 -21.91
CA ASN A 37 67.77 53.50 -21.85
C ASN A 37 66.70 54.57 -21.59
N THR A 38 65.60 54.52 -22.35
CA THR A 38 64.47 55.43 -22.20
C THR A 38 63.18 54.63 -22.18
N MET A 39 62.19 55.09 -21.42
CA MET A 39 60.84 54.51 -21.40
C MET A 39 60.08 54.79 -22.71
N GLY A 40 60.57 55.70 -23.54
CA GLY A 40 59.95 56.08 -24.82
C GLY A 40 58.63 56.87 -24.69
N ARG A 41 58.10 57.02 -23.47
CA ARG A 41 56.90 57.79 -23.14
C ARG A 41 57.05 58.51 -21.79
N PRO A 42 56.32 59.62 -21.56
CA PRO A 42 56.18 60.19 -20.22
C PRO A 42 55.54 59.18 -19.25
N ILE A 43 55.92 59.26 -17.97
CA ILE A 43 55.26 58.54 -16.88
C ILE A 43 54.29 59.52 -16.21
N TYR A 44 53.01 59.18 -16.18
CA TYR A 44 51.98 59.99 -15.51
C TYR A 44 51.71 59.43 -14.13
N ILE A 45 52.06 60.21 -13.10
CA ILE A 45 51.60 59.94 -11.73
C ILE A 45 50.27 60.66 -11.53
N LEU A 46 49.26 59.94 -11.08
CA LEU A 46 47.92 60.47 -10.90
C LEU A 46 47.72 60.94 -9.45
N PRO A 47 46.98 62.05 -9.24
CA PRO A 47 46.56 62.43 -7.90
C PRO A 47 45.59 61.37 -7.35
N LEU A 48 45.69 61.09 -6.06
CA LEU A 48 44.79 60.21 -5.33
C LEU A 48 43.60 61.02 -4.79
N GLU A 49 42.40 60.59 -5.14
CA GLU A 49 41.15 61.21 -4.66
C GLU A 49 40.77 60.67 -3.27
N LEU A 50 41.55 61.03 -2.25
CA LEU A 50 41.35 60.52 -0.88
C LEU A 50 40.18 61.19 -0.16
N GLU A 51 39.75 62.39 -0.56
CA GLU A 51 38.62 63.09 0.08
C GLU A 51 37.28 62.42 -0.23
N GLN A 52 37.14 61.83 -1.42
CA GLN A 52 35.98 61.02 -1.81
C GLN A 52 36.19 59.52 -1.57
N GLY A 53 37.32 59.15 -0.96
CA GLY A 53 37.60 57.78 -0.56
C GLY A 53 36.69 57.32 0.57
N ILE A 54 36.47 56.02 0.67
CA ILE A 54 35.69 55.39 1.73
C ILE A 54 36.61 54.75 2.76
N ALA A 55 36.38 55.08 4.03
CA ALA A 55 37.02 54.39 5.15
C ALA A 55 36.38 53.02 5.34
N VAL A 56 37.20 51.97 5.29
CA VAL A 56 36.77 50.57 5.46
C VAL A 56 37.55 49.93 6.61
N SER A 57 36.90 49.00 7.29
CA SER A 57 37.46 48.24 8.41
C SER A 57 36.82 46.87 8.51
N GLU A 58 37.19 46.09 9.53
CA GLU A 58 36.57 44.79 9.82
C GLU A 58 35.06 44.86 10.03
N THR A 59 34.55 46.01 10.48
CA THR A 59 33.12 46.22 10.78
C THR A 59 32.45 47.26 9.88
N GLN A 60 33.20 47.89 8.98
CA GLN A 60 32.70 48.98 8.15
C GLN A 60 33.05 48.74 6.67
N GLY A 61 32.03 48.74 5.83
CA GLY A 61 32.14 48.77 4.38
C GLY A 61 31.36 49.95 3.81
N GLY A 62 31.01 49.87 2.52
CA GLY A 62 30.08 50.79 1.88
C GLY A 62 30.28 50.91 0.38
N THR A 63 29.61 51.89 -0.21
CA THR A 63 29.59 52.11 -1.66
C THR A 63 30.30 53.41 -2.02
N LEU A 64 31.38 53.30 -2.79
CA LEU A 64 32.07 54.46 -3.37
C LEU A 64 31.46 54.79 -4.74
N ARG A 65 31.19 56.07 -4.99
CA ARG A 65 30.66 56.58 -6.26
C ARG A 65 31.54 57.73 -6.74
N LEU A 66 31.62 57.93 -8.05
CA LEU A 66 32.38 59.01 -8.67
C LEU A 66 31.44 60.01 -9.32
N PRO A 67 31.36 61.27 -8.85
CA PRO A 67 30.54 62.31 -9.49
C PRO A 67 30.90 62.56 -10.96
N GLU A 68 32.19 62.43 -11.30
CA GLU A 68 32.71 62.59 -12.66
C GLU A 68 32.44 61.39 -13.59
N LEU A 69 32.01 60.25 -13.03
CA LEU A 69 31.60 59.06 -13.77
C LEU A 69 30.22 58.56 -13.28
N PRO A 70 29.12 59.27 -13.63
CA PRO A 70 27.77 58.86 -13.25
C PRO A 70 27.46 57.43 -13.68
N GLY A 71 26.85 56.65 -12.79
CA GLY A 71 26.60 55.21 -13.00
C GLY A 71 27.70 54.30 -12.47
N PHE A 72 28.86 54.85 -12.08
CA PHE A 72 29.88 54.07 -11.37
C PHE A 72 29.49 53.81 -9.91
N ALA A 73 29.73 52.57 -9.46
CA ALA A 73 29.66 52.20 -8.05
C ALA A 73 30.68 51.09 -7.74
N LEU A 74 31.36 51.19 -6.60
CA LEU A 74 32.18 50.14 -6.02
C LEU A 74 31.68 49.82 -4.62
N GLU A 75 31.14 48.62 -4.44
CA GLU A 75 30.57 48.15 -3.19
C GLU A 75 31.55 47.23 -2.47
N ILE A 76 31.93 47.62 -1.27
CA ILE A 76 32.93 46.94 -0.44
C ILE A 76 32.23 46.44 0.82
N ALA A 77 32.25 45.13 1.06
CA ALA A 77 31.69 44.54 2.26
C ALA A 77 32.57 44.83 3.49
N PRO A 78 31.98 44.96 4.70
CA PRO A 78 32.75 45.01 5.95
C PRO A 78 33.72 43.84 6.06
N GLY A 79 34.98 44.11 6.43
CA GLY A 79 36.00 43.09 6.63
C GLY A 79 36.50 42.38 5.37
N SER A 80 36.11 42.81 4.18
CA SER A 80 36.58 42.17 2.94
C SER A 80 37.96 42.66 2.48
N VAL A 81 38.48 43.77 3.02
CA VAL A 81 39.72 44.38 2.53
C VAL A 81 40.94 43.97 3.37
N THR A 82 42.00 43.56 2.69
CA THR A 82 43.34 43.39 3.27
C THR A 82 44.30 44.36 2.59
N PHE A 83 44.77 45.37 3.32
CA PHE A 83 45.67 46.40 2.83
C PHE A 83 47.12 45.88 2.72
N PRO A 84 47.95 46.51 1.86
CA PRO A 84 49.39 46.21 1.81
C PRO A 84 50.02 46.24 3.21
N GLY A 85 50.78 45.20 3.54
CA GLY A 85 51.34 45.00 4.90
C GLY A 85 50.42 44.27 5.88
N GLY A 86 49.24 43.80 5.44
CA GLY A 86 48.32 42.98 6.23
C GLY A 86 47.32 43.76 7.09
N GLY A 87 47.24 45.09 6.91
CA GLY A 87 46.29 45.92 7.63
C GLY A 87 44.83 45.60 7.26
N ARG A 88 43.91 45.72 8.23
CA ARG A 88 42.47 45.44 8.06
C ARG A 88 41.59 46.68 8.14
N SER A 89 42.20 47.87 8.15
CA SER A 89 41.53 49.16 8.16
C SER A 89 42.31 50.18 7.33
N GLY A 90 41.61 51.01 6.57
CA GLY A 90 42.22 52.03 5.72
C GLY A 90 41.20 52.71 4.83
N THR A 91 41.67 53.60 3.96
CA THR A 91 40.82 54.30 2.98
C THR A 91 41.00 53.66 1.61
N VAL A 92 39.89 53.29 0.98
CA VAL A 92 39.86 52.90 -0.43
C VAL A 92 39.38 54.09 -1.25
N SER A 93 40.13 54.46 -2.30
CA SER A 93 39.77 55.53 -3.22
C SER A 93 39.74 55.02 -4.65
N VAL A 94 38.88 55.61 -5.48
CA VAL A 94 38.84 55.35 -6.91
C VAL A 94 39.13 56.65 -7.66
N THR A 95 39.87 56.57 -8.75
CA THR A 95 40.14 57.73 -9.60
C THR A 95 39.88 57.37 -11.06
N LEU A 96 39.12 58.21 -11.76
CA LEU A 96 38.91 58.11 -13.19
C LEU A 96 40.20 58.48 -13.94
N VAL A 97 40.62 57.62 -14.85
CA VAL A 97 41.83 57.78 -15.64
C VAL A 97 41.51 57.79 -17.12
N HIS A 98 42.03 58.81 -17.79
CA HIS A 98 42.01 58.89 -19.25
C HIS A 98 42.95 57.83 -19.86
N ASN A 99 42.52 57.17 -20.95
CA ASN A 99 43.26 56.07 -21.57
C ASN A 99 44.72 56.44 -21.93
N ASP A 100 44.98 57.67 -22.37
CA ASP A 100 46.34 58.16 -22.69
C ASP A 100 47.30 58.29 -21.49
N LYS A 101 46.79 58.14 -20.26
CA LYS A 101 47.54 58.32 -19.01
C LYS A 101 47.74 57.02 -18.23
N ILE A 102 47.34 55.88 -18.79
CA ILE A 102 47.59 54.59 -18.15
C ILE A 102 49.05 54.17 -18.32
N PRO A 103 49.68 53.61 -17.28
CA PRO A 103 51.10 53.28 -17.29
C PRO A 103 51.42 52.18 -18.29
N MET A 104 50.47 51.30 -18.62
CA MET A 104 50.61 50.25 -19.63
C MET A 104 49.28 50.03 -20.37
N PRO A 105 49.28 49.95 -21.71
CA PRO A 105 48.07 49.71 -22.49
C PRO A 105 47.54 48.28 -22.28
N PRO A 106 46.22 48.05 -22.35
CA PRO A 106 45.65 46.70 -22.33
C PRO A 106 46.17 45.86 -23.50
N ASN A 107 46.46 44.58 -23.24
CA ASN A 107 47.19 43.70 -24.18
C ASN A 107 46.35 43.16 -25.35
N TYR A 108 45.05 43.47 -25.44
CA TYR A 108 44.10 42.76 -26.29
C TYR A 108 43.55 43.57 -27.48
N SER A 109 44.27 44.62 -27.94
CA SER A 109 43.73 45.61 -28.90
C SER A 109 42.46 46.34 -28.39
N GLN A 110 42.18 46.23 -27.09
CA GLN A 110 41.07 46.88 -26.42
C GLN A 110 41.33 48.38 -26.30
N GLN A 111 40.32 49.17 -26.64
CA GLN A 111 40.31 50.63 -26.46
C GLN A 111 39.22 50.99 -25.44
N PRO A 112 39.42 50.70 -24.15
CA PRO A 112 38.43 51.06 -23.15
C PRO A 112 38.19 52.57 -23.19
N ARG A 113 36.92 52.98 -23.12
CA ARG A 113 36.52 54.39 -23.19
C ARG A 113 37.04 55.18 -21.98
N PHE A 114 37.22 54.50 -20.85
CA PHE A 114 37.87 55.00 -19.65
C PHE A 114 38.48 53.85 -18.86
N VAL A 115 39.41 54.18 -17.96
CA VAL A 115 40.00 53.24 -17.00
C VAL A 115 39.83 53.84 -15.62
N ILE A 116 39.63 53.03 -14.59
CA ILE A 116 39.70 53.49 -13.20
C ILE A 116 40.94 52.91 -12.52
N THR A 117 41.44 53.58 -11.50
CA THR A 117 42.38 52.99 -10.56
C THR A 117 41.75 52.92 -9.18
N VAL A 118 41.81 51.74 -8.56
CA VAL A 118 41.42 51.51 -7.17
C VAL A 118 42.67 51.49 -6.31
N GLN A 119 42.69 52.31 -5.27
CA GLN A 119 43.85 52.57 -4.43
C GLN A 119 43.53 52.32 -2.96
N PRO A 120 44.51 51.87 -2.14
CA PRO A 120 45.90 51.70 -2.49
C PRO A 120 46.16 50.47 -3.37
N GLY A 121 47.16 50.57 -4.25
CA GLY A 121 47.63 49.46 -5.07
C GLY A 121 47.97 48.23 -4.23
N GLY A 122 47.54 47.04 -4.64
CA GLY A 122 47.78 45.77 -3.95
C GLY A 122 46.87 45.50 -2.74
N ALA A 123 45.83 46.31 -2.49
CA ALA A 123 44.79 45.96 -1.53
C ALA A 123 43.97 44.78 -2.06
N LEU A 124 43.80 43.72 -1.27
CA LEU A 124 43.06 42.52 -1.67
C LEU A 124 41.61 42.59 -1.15
N PHE A 125 40.67 42.10 -1.96
CA PHE A 125 39.24 42.09 -1.64
C PHE A 125 38.70 40.64 -1.64
N ASP A 126 38.31 40.16 -0.47
CA ASP A 126 37.70 38.82 -0.28
C ASP A 126 36.53 38.90 0.72
N PRO A 127 35.27 38.77 0.28
CA PRO A 127 34.83 38.53 -1.09
C PRO A 127 35.15 39.70 -2.04
N PRO A 128 35.18 39.47 -3.37
CA PRO A 128 35.45 40.52 -4.37
C PRO A 128 34.50 41.72 -4.21
N ALA A 129 35.03 42.93 -4.36
CA ALA A 129 34.23 44.14 -4.29
C ALA A 129 33.35 44.26 -5.55
N ARG A 130 32.03 44.29 -5.38
CA ARG A 130 31.07 44.35 -6.49
C ARG A 130 31.21 45.71 -7.19
N VAL A 131 31.28 45.70 -8.52
CA VAL A 131 31.52 46.91 -9.31
C VAL A 131 30.45 47.09 -10.39
N SER A 132 30.02 48.33 -10.56
CA SER A 132 29.12 48.78 -11.62
C SER A 132 29.83 49.84 -12.44
N PHE A 133 29.91 49.65 -13.75
CA PHE A 133 30.41 50.63 -14.72
C PHE A 133 29.25 51.23 -15.52
N PRO A 134 29.31 52.50 -15.95
CA PRO A 134 28.34 53.00 -16.93
C PRO A 134 28.51 52.29 -18.28
N ASN A 135 27.40 51.96 -18.93
CA ASN A 135 27.36 51.32 -20.24
C ASN A 135 27.65 52.33 -21.37
N VAL A 136 28.90 52.81 -21.43
CA VAL A 136 29.35 53.80 -22.42
C VAL A 136 29.59 53.23 -23.81
N ASP A 137 29.62 51.90 -23.94
CA ASP A 137 29.82 51.18 -25.20
C ASP A 137 28.50 50.87 -25.92
N GLY A 138 27.35 51.16 -25.28
CA GLY A 138 26.03 50.94 -25.87
C GLY A 138 25.67 49.46 -26.02
N LEU A 139 26.15 48.61 -25.11
CA LEU A 139 25.78 47.20 -25.06
C LEU A 139 24.26 47.05 -24.82
N LEU A 140 23.66 45.99 -25.35
CA LEU A 140 22.21 45.78 -25.23
C LEU A 140 21.83 45.45 -23.77
N PRO A 141 20.65 45.87 -23.28
CA PRO A 141 20.15 45.43 -21.98
C PRO A 141 20.22 43.91 -21.82
N GLY A 142 20.72 43.44 -20.66
CA GLY A 142 20.94 42.03 -20.35
C GLY A 142 22.13 41.36 -21.04
N GLN A 143 22.86 42.06 -21.92
CA GLN A 143 24.05 41.50 -22.57
C GLN A 143 25.15 41.22 -21.53
N VAL A 144 25.77 40.05 -21.60
CA VAL A 144 26.92 39.71 -20.74
C VAL A 144 28.23 40.13 -21.40
N THR A 145 29.14 40.67 -20.60
CA THR A 145 30.49 41.09 -20.98
C THR A 145 31.47 40.75 -19.86
N GLU A 146 32.76 40.96 -20.08
CA GLU A 146 33.82 40.66 -19.12
C GLU A 146 34.36 41.94 -18.49
N LEU A 147 34.77 41.84 -17.22
CA LEU A 147 35.49 42.88 -16.50
C LEU A 147 36.97 42.54 -16.42
N TYR A 148 37.83 43.55 -16.44
CA TYR A 148 39.28 43.36 -16.46
C TYR A 148 39.97 44.14 -15.35
N SER A 149 40.99 43.52 -14.78
CA SER A 149 41.90 44.11 -13.80
C SER A 149 43.35 43.94 -14.24
N PHE A 150 44.17 44.93 -13.93
CA PHE A 150 45.62 44.83 -14.10
C PHE A 150 46.25 43.99 -12.99
N ASP A 151 46.78 42.83 -13.34
CA ASP A 151 47.51 41.97 -12.43
C ASP A 151 48.97 42.44 -12.32
N HIS A 152 49.35 42.90 -11.13
CA HIS A 152 50.68 43.44 -10.85
C HIS A 152 51.79 42.38 -10.91
N HIS A 153 51.48 41.10 -10.69
CA HIS A 153 52.44 40.00 -10.80
C HIS A 153 52.65 39.56 -12.25
N ALA A 154 51.56 39.48 -13.02
CA ALA A 154 51.59 39.07 -14.42
C ALA A 154 52.01 40.21 -15.35
N GLY A 155 51.96 41.46 -14.87
CA GLY A 155 52.31 42.64 -15.66
C GLY A 155 51.35 42.86 -16.83
N ARG A 156 50.08 42.45 -16.70
CA ARG A 156 49.07 42.54 -17.75
C ARG A 156 47.65 42.62 -17.20
N PHE A 157 46.72 43.13 -18.01
CA PHE A 157 45.30 42.99 -17.73
C PHE A 157 44.85 41.53 -17.86
N VAL A 158 44.01 41.08 -16.93
CA VAL A 158 43.38 39.76 -16.85
C VAL A 158 41.88 39.93 -16.62
N SER A 159 41.06 38.97 -17.06
CA SER A 159 39.64 38.98 -16.73
C SER A 159 39.45 38.68 -15.24
N ILE A 160 38.52 39.42 -14.61
CA ILE A 160 38.05 39.22 -13.23
C ILE A 160 36.62 38.68 -13.18
N GLY A 161 36.12 38.23 -14.33
CA GLY A 161 34.83 37.54 -14.49
C GLY A 161 33.72 38.37 -15.13
N PRO A 162 32.53 37.73 -15.28
CA PRO A 162 31.43 38.27 -16.04
C PRO A 162 30.66 39.39 -15.32
N ALA A 163 30.12 40.28 -16.14
CA ALA A 163 29.17 41.33 -15.79
C ALA A 163 28.00 41.34 -16.79
N ALA A 164 26.83 41.79 -16.35
CA ALA A 164 25.65 41.93 -17.20
C ALA A 164 25.23 43.39 -17.31
N VAL A 165 24.78 43.79 -18.50
CA VAL A 165 24.16 45.10 -18.71
C VAL A 165 22.81 45.10 -17.99
N SER A 166 22.54 46.15 -17.21
CA SER A 166 21.26 46.34 -16.51
C SER A 166 20.07 46.30 -17.48
N GLU A 167 18.88 45.96 -16.98
CA GLU A 167 17.66 45.89 -17.80
C GLU A 167 17.30 47.22 -18.47
N ASN A 168 17.67 48.34 -17.86
CA ASN A 168 17.49 49.68 -18.44
C ASN A 168 18.61 50.08 -19.42
N GLY A 169 19.64 49.25 -19.61
CA GLY A 169 20.74 49.48 -20.53
C GLY A 169 21.78 50.51 -20.07
N VAL A 170 21.72 50.99 -18.82
CA VAL A 170 22.52 52.15 -18.35
C VAL A 170 23.82 51.75 -17.66
N SER A 171 23.87 50.59 -17.00
CA SER A 171 25.06 50.10 -16.27
C SER A 171 25.47 48.71 -16.72
N ILE A 172 26.74 48.38 -16.49
CA ILE A 172 27.34 47.05 -16.59
C ILE A 172 27.69 46.64 -15.17
N ASP A 173 27.01 45.64 -14.67
CA ASP A 173 27.01 45.22 -13.28
C ASP A 173 27.70 43.86 -13.11
N SER A 174 28.71 43.75 -12.24
CA SER A 174 29.35 42.46 -11.99
C SER A 174 28.35 41.43 -11.45
N LEU A 175 28.44 40.19 -11.96
CA LEU A 175 27.57 39.09 -11.52
C LEU A 175 27.90 38.68 -10.07
N PRO A 176 26.95 38.07 -9.32
CA PRO A 176 27.20 37.62 -7.95
C PRO A 176 28.47 36.74 -7.84
N GLY A 177 29.35 37.09 -6.89
CA GLY A 177 30.64 36.41 -6.69
C GLY A 177 31.79 36.94 -7.56
N PHE A 178 31.53 37.85 -8.49
CA PHE A 178 32.55 38.50 -9.34
C PHE A 178 32.67 39.99 -9.03
N GLY A 179 33.86 40.54 -9.24
CA GLY A 179 34.17 41.93 -8.92
C GLY A 179 35.67 42.20 -8.80
N ILE A 180 36.01 43.35 -8.23
CA ILE A 180 37.39 43.77 -8.02
C ILE A 180 38.00 42.95 -6.88
N VAL A 181 39.06 42.21 -7.20
CA VAL A 181 39.81 41.35 -6.25
C VAL A 181 41.10 42.01 -5.74
N GLU A 182 41.63 42.99 -6.48
CA GLU A 182 42.86 43.69 -6.16
C GLU A 182 42.72 45.20 -6.48
N GLY A 183 43.28 46.03 -5.60
CA GLY A 183 43.48 47.46 -5.82
C GLY A 183 44.47 47.65 -6.97
N ALA A 184 43.95 47.94 -8.14
CA ALA A 184 44.71 47.98 -9.39
C ALA A 184 44.01 48.87 -10.42
N TRP A 185 44.35 48.70 -11.69
CA TRP A 185 43.70 49.38 -12.82
C TRP A 185 42.57 48.51 -13.36
N HIS A 186 41.40 49.08 -13.61
CA HIS A 186 40.22 48.33 -14.02
C HIS A 186 39.47 49.01 -15.16
N CYS A 187 38.88 48.20 -16.03
CA CYS A 187 37.97 48.64 -17.08
C CYS A 187 36.92 47.56 -17.35
N GLY A 188 35.77 47.97 -17.87
CA GLY A 188 34.71 47.07 -18.37
C GLY A 188 34.37 47.38 -19.82
N GLY A 189 33.73 46.41 -20.49
CA GLY A 189 33.13 46.61 -21.82
C GLY A 189 34.00 46.17 -23.00
N ASP A 190 33.89 44.89 -23.39
CA ASP A 190 34.27 44.38 -24.72
C ASP A 190 33.32 43.24 -25.14
N PRO A 191 32.79 43.24 -26.39
CA PRO A 191 31.93 42.19 -26.95
C PRO A 191 32.68 40.88 -27.28
N ALA A 192 33.19 40.18 -26.26
CA ALA A 192 33.12 38.74 -26.37
C ALA A 192 31.64 38.36 -26.23
N ALA A 193 30.97 38.11 -27.36
CA ALA A 193 29.56 37.69 -27.39
C ALA A 193 29.42 36.30 -26.75
N ALA A 194 29.35 36.26 -25.42
CA ALA A 194 28.98 35.09 -24.66
C ALA A 194 27.70 35.42 -23.90
N GLY A 195 26.56 35.05 -24.50
CA GLY A 195 25.25 35.13 -23.84
C GLY A 195 24.30 36.10 -24.51
N THR A 196 23.01 35.76 -24.42
CA THR A 196 21.92 36.52 -25.01
C THR A 196 20.89 36.91 -23.94
N PRO A 197 20.28 38.11 -24.03
CA PRO A 197 19.47 38.71 -22.97
C PRO A 197 18.01 38.22 -22.95
N HIS A 198 17.67 37.13 -23.63
CA HIS A 198 16.26 36.73 -23.73
C HIS A 198 15.80 36.05 -22.44
N SER A 199 14.86 36.69 -21.74
CA SER A 199 14.21 36.14 -20.55
C SER A 199 13.22 35.05 -20.95
N CYS A 200 13.67 33.80 -20.91
CA CYS A 200 12.79 32.67 -21.16
C CYS A 200 12.02 32.27 -19.90
N PRO A 201 10.76 31.83 -20.04
CA PRO A 201 10.03 31.17 -18.95
C PRO A 201 10.87 30.04 -18.35
N VAL A 202 10.63 29.72 -17.07
CA VAL A 202 11.45 28.78 -16.29
C VAL A 202 11.69 27.44 -17.03
N CYS A 203 10.68 26.97 -17.75
CA CYS A 203 10.67 25.71 -18.52
C CYS A 203 11.31 25.77 -19.91
N GLN A 204 11.92 26.90 -20.28
CA GLN A 204 12.54 27.10 -21.58
C GLN A 204 14.00 27.54 -21.43
N VAL A 205 14.81 27.27 -22.44
CA VAL A 205 16.19 27.77 -22.53
C VAL A 205 16.29 28.85 -23.59
N CYS A 206 17.16 29.82 -23.32
CA CYS A 206 17.49 30.84 -24.29
C CYS A 206 18.43 30.26 -25.36
N LEU A 207 17.94 30.16 -26.60
CA LEU A 207 18.77 29.92 -27.77
C LEU A 207 18.88 31.21 -28.56
N GLN A 208 19.96 31.94 -28.33
CA GLN A 208 20.19 33.24 -28.94
C GLN A 208 19.05 34.23 -28.67
N ASN A 209 18.13 34.41 -29.63
CA ASN A 209 17.08 35.42 -29.59
C ASN A 209 15.66 34.85 -29.42
N TYR A 210 15.51 33.55 -29.16
CA TYR A 210 14.21 32.94 -28.90
C TYR A 210 14.29 31.87 -27.81
N CYS A 211 13.15 31.55 -27.23
CA CYS A 211 13.03 30.48 -26.25
C CYS A 211 12.72 29.16 -26.93
N ALA A 212 13.49 28.14 -26.58
CA ALA A 212 13.27 26.78 -27.02
C ALA A 212 12.99 25.87 -25.82
N ILE A 213 12.24 24.80 -26.08
CA ILE A 213 12.11 23.70 -25.13
C ILE A 213 13.51 23.14 -24.90
N ASP A 214 13.91 23.05 -23.64
CA ASP A 214 15.15 22.39 -23.27
C ASP A 214 14.83 20.99 -22.77
N PRO A 215 15.18 19.92 -23.50
CA PRO A 215 15.01 18.56 -23.02
C PRO A 215 15.80 18.26 -21.74
N ALA A 216 16.79 19.09 -21.37
CA ALA A 216 17.55 18.95 -20.14
C ALA A 216 16.89 19.65 -18.92
N LYS A 217 15.86 20.48 -19.13
CA LYS A 217 15.09 21.13 -18.05
C LYS A 217 13.77 20.41 -17.77
N THR A 218 13.81 19.09 -17.60
CA THR A 218 12.62 18.33 -17.15
C THR A 218 12.36 18.49 -15.65
N GLU A 219 13.40 18.80 -14.87
CA GLU A 219 13.33 18.85 -13.39
C GLU A 219 14.18 20.00 -12.83
N PRO A 220 13.64 21.22 -12.85
CA PRO A 220 13.49 22.00 -11.63
C PRO A 220 11.99 22.26 -11.37
N PRO A 221 11.54 22.49 -10.11
CA PRO A 221 10.20 23.01 -9.91
C PRO A 221 10.14 24.35 -10.66
N CYS A 222 9.15 24.47 -11.55
CA CYS A 222 8.80 25.76 -12.11
C CYS A 222 8.20 26.63 -10.98
N GLU A 223 7.60 27.78 -11.31
CA GLU A 223 7.04 28.63 -10.26
C GLU A 223 5.98 27.84 -9.46
N ASP A 224 6.29 27.58 -8.18
CA ASP A 224 5.42 26.86 -7.23
C ASP A 224 4.09 27.60 -7.13
N ASP A 225 2.98 26.92 -7.43
CA ASP A 225 1.63 27.50 -7.37
C ASP A 225 1.14 27.67 -5.92
N GLY A 226 1.93 27.21 -4.95
CA GLY A 226 1.64 27.23 -3.52
C GLY A 226 0.64 26.15 -3.11
N ASP A 227 0.26 25.24 -4.00
CA ASP A 227 -0.57 24.08 -3.68
C ASP A 227 0.32 22.87 -3.30
N PRO A 228 0.37 22.48 -2.01
CA PRO A 228 1.16 21.31 -1.61
C PRO A 228 0.66 19.98 -2.22
N CYS A 229 -0.50 19.99 -2.90
CA CYS A 229 -1.13 18.83 -3.52
C CYS A 229 -0.91 18.72 -5.03
N THR A 230 -0.12 19.62 -5.61
CA THR A 230 0.43 19.51 -6.96
C THR A 230 1.90 19.12 -6.90
N VAL A 231 2.40 18.63 -8.04
CA VAL A 231 3.83 18.58 -8.32
C VAL A 231 4.08 19.47 -9.53
N ASP A 232 5.01 20.40 -9.36
CA ASP A 232 5.37 21.40 -10.37
C ASP A 232 6.57 20.94 -11.16
N PHE A 233 6.41 20.86 -12.48
CA PHE A 233 7.50 20.48 -13.35
C PHE A 233 7.29 21.04 -14.75
N CYS A 234 8.34 20.98 -15.55
CA CYS A 234 8.34 21.48 -16.90
C CYS A 234 8.00 20.36 -17.89
N ASP A 235 6.91 20.53 -18.64
CA ASP A 235 6.52 19.63 -19.73
C ASP A 235 6.27 20.44 -21.00
N GLY A 236 6.87 20.03 -22.12
CA GLY A 236 6.68 20.73 -23.41
C GLY A 236 7.08 22.22 -23.43
N GLY A 237 7.86 22.69 -22.46
CA GLY A 237 8.23 24.10 -22.31
C GLY A 237 7.19 24.96 -21.58
N GLU A 238 6.15 24.34 -21.01
CA GLU A 238 5.16 24.95 -20.13
C GLU A 238 5.33 24.43 -18.70
N CYS A 239 4.90 25.23 -17.72
CA CYS A 239 4.84 24.81 -16.32
C CYS A 239 3.55 24.04 -16.10
N MET A 240 3.67 22.80 -15.65
CA MET A 240 2.55 21.92 -15.35
C MET A 240 2.45 21.68 -13.86
N HIS A 241 1.21 21.72 -13.35
CA HIS A 241 0.86 21.45 -11.96
C HIS A 241 0.01 20.18 -11.91
N TRP A 242 0.67 19.02 -11.76
CA TRP A 242 -0.03 17.74 -11.76
C TRP A 242 -0.51 17.39 -10.37
N GLN A 243 -1.82 17.16 -10.25
CA GLN A 243 -2.45 16.77 -8.98
C GLN A 243 -1.92 15.41 -8.53
N LYS A 244 -1.59 15.31 -7.24
CA LYS A 244 -1.25 14.03 -6.61
C LYS A 244 -2.48 13.15 -6.57
N GLN A 245 -2.37 11.89 -6.97
CA GLN A 245 -3.50 10.98 -7.02
C GLN A 245 -3.18 9.58 -6.50
N ILE A 246 -4.17 8.96 -5.88
CA ILE A 246 -4.22 7.52 -5.62
C ILE A 246 -5.22 6.95 -6.61
N THR A 247 -4.75 6.16 -7.57
CA THR A 247 -5.58 5.63 -8.67
C THR A 247 -6.28 4.34 -8.26
N SER A 248 -5.65 3.51 -7.42
CA SER A 248 -6.25 2.30 -6.88
C SER A 248 -5.70 1.98 -5.49
N VAL A 249 -6.54 1.34 -4.66
CA VAL A 249 -6.15 0.71 -3.40
C VAL A 249 -6.79 -0.66 -3.36
N GLU A 250 -5.99 -1.70 -3.09
CA GLU A 250 -6.47 -3.05 -2.88
C GLU A 250 -6.02 -3.59 -1.52
N ALA A 251 -6.96 -3.87 -0.63
CA ALA A 251 -6.72 -4.41 0.71
C ALA A 251 -6.97 -5.92 0.80
N PHE A 252 -6.15 -6.62 1.58
CA PHE A 252 -6.22 -8.07 1.76
C PHE A 252 -5.98 -8.46 3.22
N GLY A 253 -6.67 -9.51 3.67
CA GLY A 253 -6.32 -10.26 4.87
C GLY A 253 -5.83 -11.64 4.48
N ASN A 254 -4.66 -12.07 4.96
CA ASN A 254 -4.01 -13.32 4.54
C ASN A 254 -4.03 -13.53 3.01
N GLY A 255 -3.81 -12.46 2.23
CA GLY A 255 -3.85 -12.46 0.77
C GLY A 255 -5.23 -12.61 0.11
N LYS A 256 -6.35 -12.43 0.86
CA LYS A 256 -7.72 -12.61 0.35
C LYS A 256 -8.65 -11.46 0.74
N LYS A 257 -9.66 -11.21 -0.11
CA LYS A 257 -10.78 -10.28 0.16
C LYS A 257 -11.75 -10.77 1.23
N VAL A 258 -11.97 -12.08 1.27
CA VAL A 258 -12.81 -12.74 2.27
C VAL A 258 -12.01 -13.83 2.94
N VAL A 259 -11.68 -13.63 4.21
CA VAL A 259 -10.92 -14.58 5.03
C VAL A 259 -11.90 -15.34 5.91
N ARG A 260 -11.86 -16.67 5.86
CA ARG A 260 -12.62 -17.52 6.78
C ARG A 260 -11.66 -18.12 7.78
N ILE A 261 -11.82 -17.80 9.05
CA ILE A 261 -11.00 -18.31 10.15
C ILE A 261 -11.87 -18.89 11.25
N LEU A 262 -11.24 -19.67 12.13
CA LEU A 262 -11.86 -20.12 13.36
C LEU A 262 -11.67 -19.07 14.46
N ARG A 263 -12.51 -19.09 15.49
CA ARG A 263 -12.34 -18.28 16.70
C ARG A 263 -10.92 -18.41 17.26
N GLY A 264 -10.31 -17.28 17.62
CA GLY A 264 -8.91 -17.18 18.04
C GLY A 264 -7.92 -17.17 16.87
N GLY A 265 -8.40 -17.20 15.63
CA GLY A 265 -7.59 -17.12 14.43
C GLY A 265 -6.95 -15.74 14.26
N ARG A 266 -5.73 -15.75 13.70
CA ARG A 266 -4.96 -14.56 13.34
C ARG A 266 -5.11 -14.24 11.86
N VAL A 267 -5.28 -12.96 11.55
CA VAL A 267 -5.25 -12.41 10.18
C VAL A 267 -4.14 -11.38 10.11
N ASP A 268 -3.24 -11.54 9.15
CA ASP A 268 -2.24 -10.55 8.79
C ASP A 268 -2.79 -9.71 7.62
N PHE A 269 -2.72 -8.39 7.75
CA PHE A 269 -3.30 -7.45 6.78
C PHE A 269 -2.23 -6.79 5.94
N GLU A 270 -2.54 -6.61 4.67
CA GLU A 270 -1.69 -5.95 3.70
C GLU A 270 -2.54 -5.20 2.68
N TYR A 271 -1.94 -4.20 2.03
CA TYR A 271 -2.57 -3.50 0.93
C TYR A 271 -1.54 -3.19 -0.17
N THR A 272 -2.05 -3.00 -1.37
CA THR A 272 -1.33 -2.41 -2.50
C THR A 272 -2.03 -1.12 -2.91
N ALA A 273 -1.27 -0.13 -3.35
CA ALA A 273 -1.83 1.12 -3.87
C ALA A 273 -1.04 1.55 -5.11
N GLU A 274 -1.75 2.00 -6.13
CA GLU A 274 -1.17 2.65 -7.30
C GLU A 274 -1.37 4.16 -7.15
N THR A 275 -0.31 4.92 -7.45
CA THR A 275 -0.30 6.37 -7.22
C THR A 275 0.43 7.11 -8.32
N GLU A 276 0.00 8.34 -8.55
CA GLU A 276 0.64 9.29 -9.44
C GLU A 276 1.13 10.48 -8.61
N HIS A 277 2.43 10.79 -8.73
CA HIS A 277 3.09 11.95 -8.11
C HIS A 277 3.11 12.00 -6.57
N CYS A 278 2.81 10.87 -5.91
CA CYS A 278 2.90 10.73 -4.46
C CYS A 278 4.31 10.39 -4.00
N ALA A 279 4.86 11.15 -3.04
CA ALA A 279 6.16 10.87 -2.44
C ALA A 279 6.06 9.91 -1.24
N THR A 280 5.04 10.08 -0.41
CA THR A 280 4.83 9.31 0.83
C THR A 280 3.39 8.85 0.98
N LEU A 281 3.22 7.66 1.57
CA LEU A 281 1.91 7.08 1.90
C LEU A 281 1.78 6.90 3.40
N THR A 282 0.58 7.18 3.91
CA THR A 282 0.17 6.85 5.27
C THR A 282 -1.14 6.10 5.25
N GLN A 283 -1.38 5.23 6.24
CA GLN A 283 -2.55 4.36 6.26
C GLN A 283 -3.11 4.19 7.66
N VAL A 284 -4.43 4.04 7.74
CA VAL A 284 -5.16 3.67 8.95
C VAL A 284 -6.00 2.44 8.64
N TRP A 285 -5.86 1.41 9.46
CA TRP A 285 -6.64 0.19 9.41
C TRP A 285 -7.75 0.25 10.44
N ASP A 286 -8.97 -0.12 10.02
CA ASP A 286 -10.08 -0.51 10.87
C ASP A 286 -10.33 -2.01 10.65
N PHE A 287 -10.27 -2.81 11.71
CA PHE A 287 -10.42 -4.27 11.62
C PHE A 287 -11.88 -4.73 11.67
N GLY A 288 -12.84 -3.80 11.84
CA GLY A 288 -14.27 -4.11 11.94
C GLY A 288 -14.73 -4.60 13.31
N ASP A 289 -13.80 -4.77 14.26
CA ASP A 289 -14.06 -5.18 15.65
C ASP A 289 -13.91 -4.01 16.66
N GLY A 290 -13.87 -2.79 16.15
CA GLY A 290 -13.68 -1.56 16.94
C GLY A 290 -12.22 -1.23 17.26
N VAL A 291 -11.25 -2.07 16.85
CA VAL A 291 -9.82 -1.78 16.98
C VAL A 291 -9.27 -1.22 15.67
N MET A 292 -8.41 -0.21 15.80
CA MET A 292 -7.71 0.42 14.68
C MET A 292 -6.19 0.26 14.80
N SER A 293 -5.47 0.44 13.68
CA SER A 293 -4.01 0.43 13.64
C SER A 293 -3.45 1.37 12.58
N THR A 294 -2.27 1.96 12.82
CA THR A 294 -1.51 2.73 11.83
C THR A 294 -0.29 1.99 11.30
N VAL A 295 -0.03 0.77 11.79
CA VAL A 295 1.10 -0.05 11.34
C VAL A 295 0.88 -0.49 9.88
N PRO A 296 1.90 -0.44 8.99
CA PRO A 296 1.73 -0.76 7.57
C PRO A 296 1.23 -2.18 7.27
N ARG A 297 1.73 -3.17 8.03
CA ARG A 297 1.36 -4.58 7.92
C ARG A 297 0.97 -5.11 9.30
N PRO A 298 -0.23 -4.79 9.80
CA PRO A 298 -0.65 -5.20 11.13
C PRO A 298 -1.17 -6.63 11.13
N SER A 299 -1.32 -7.19 12.33
CA SER A 299 -1.97 -8.48 12.53
C SER A 299 -3.05 -8.37 13.59
N ARG A 300 -4.20 -9.02 13.40
CA ARG A 300 -5.31 -9.05 14.35
C ARG A 300 -5.71 -10.48 14.70
N VAL A 301 -6.05 -10.72 15.96
CA VAL A 301 -6.63 -11.99 16.42
C VAL A 301 -8.11 -11.75 16.75
N TYR A 302 -9.00 -12.53 16.16
CA TYR A 302 -10.44 -12.39 16.36
C TYR A 302 -10.95 -13.42 17.36
N ASN A 303 -11.37 -12.97 18.54
CA ASN A 303 -11.85 -13.83 19.63
C ASN A 303 -13.39 -13.95 19.71
N GLU A 304 -14.09 -13.14 18.93
CA GLU A 304 -15.55 -13.12 18.83
C GLU A 304 -15.99 -13.72 17.49
N LEU A 305 -17.16 -14.36 17.49
CA LEU A 305 -17.76 -14.90 16.28
C LEU A 305 -18.48 -13.79 15.53
N GLY A 306 -18.51 -13.88 14.21
CA GLY A 306 -19.21 -12.92 13.36
C GLY A 306 -18.46 -12.56 12.09
N ASP A 307 -19.04 -11.60 11.37
CA ASP A 307 -18.47 -11.03 10.15
C ASP A 307 -17.91 -9.65 10.48
N PHE A 308 -16.61 -9.47 10.32
CA PHE A 308 -15.89 -8.25 10.62
C PHE A 308 -15.44 -7.59 9.31
N PRO A 309 -16.13 -6.52 8.86
CA PRO A 309 -15.71 -5.77 7.68
C PRO A 309 -14.47 -4.95 8.02
N PHE A 310 -13.33 -5.30 7.42
CA PHE A 310 -12.10 -4.52 7.61
C PHE A 310 -11.94 -3.51 6.48
N ARG A 311 -11.25 -2.40 6.78
CA ARG A 311 -10.99 -1.30 5.86
C ARG A 311 -9.60 -0.73 6.09
N VAL A 312 -8.95 -0.29 5.02
CA VAL A 312 -7.77 0.57 5.07
C VAL A 312 -8.09 1.89 4.40
N ASP A 313 -7.78 3.01 5.06
CA ASP A 313 -7.81 4.34 4.48
C ASP A 313 -6.36 4.79 4.28
N VAL A 314 -5.97 4.99 3.01
CA VAL A 314 -4.62 5.37 2.58
C VAL A 314 -4.65 6.83 2.15
N LYS A 315 -3.64 7.59 2.58
CA LYS A 315 -3.45 8.98 2.20
C LYS A 315 -2.07 9.19 1.59
N CYS A 316 -2.01 10.11 0.64
CA CYS A 316 -0.81 10.51 -0.06
C CYS A 316 -0.39 11.93 0.36
N ASP A 317 0.90 12.07 0.74
CA ASP A 317 1.56 13.32 1.14
C ASP A 317 0.70 14.20 2.06
N GLY A 318 0.25 13.62 3.16
CA GLY A 318 -0.70 14.25 4.07
C GLY A 318 -2.14 13.93 3.65
N ASP A 319 -2.84 14.91 3.07
CA ASP A 319 -4.27 14.80 2.75
C ASP A 319 -4.59 15.11 1.27
N CYS A 320 -3.57 15.15 0.42
CA CYS A 320 -3.69 15.56 -0.98
C CYS A 320 -4.48 14.59 -1.85
N ALA A 321 -4.30 13.29 -1.63
CA ALA A 321 -5.15 12.27 -2.19
C ALA A 321 -5.49 11.22 -1.14
N ARG A 322 -6.67 10.62 -1.30
CA ARG A 322 -7.19 9.58 -0.41
C ARG A 322 -7.74 8.43 -1.23
N GLY A 323 -7.39 7.21 -0.83
CA GLY A 323 -7.96 5.98 -1.36
C GLY A 323 -8.35 5.10 -0.20
N ALA A 324 -9.33 4.23 -0.41
CA ALA A 324 -9.73 3.31 0.62
C ALA A 324 -10.32 2.05 0.00
N ASP A 325 -10.10 0.94 0.68
CA ASP A 325 -10.63 -0.34 0.27
C ASP A 325 -10.73 -1.28 1.48
N GLY A 326 -11.42 -2.40 1.31
CA GLY A 326 -11.68 -3.32 2.40
C GLY A 326 -12.03 -4.72 1.95
N GLY A 327 -12.45 -5.50 2.93
CA GLY A 327 -12.88 -6.88 2.78
C GLY A 327 -13.63 -7.36 4.02
N ALA A 328 -13.73 -8.67 4.18
CA ALA A 328 -14.41 -9.27 5.33
C ALA A 328 -13.61 -10.41 5.95
N VAL A 329 -13.57 -10.43 7.29
CA VAL A 329 -13.16 -11.60 8.06
C VAL A 329 -14.40 -12.28 8.62
N VAL A 330 -14.62 -13.52 8.23
CA VAL A 330 -15.72 -14.36 8.71
C VAL A 330 -15.14 -15.32 9.75
N VAL A 331 -15.50 -15.11 11.01
CA VAL A 331 -15.03 -15.91 12.14
C VAL A 331 -16.08 -16.94 12.50
N LYS A 332 -15.77 -18.19 12.19
CA LYS A 332 -16.62 -19.34 12.50
C LYS A 332 -16.14 -20.07 13.74
N CYS A 333 -17.00 -20.90 14.30
CA CYS A 333 -16.61 -21.80 15.38
C CYS A 333 -15.61 -22.83 14.87
N PRO A 334 -14.66 -23.28 15.70
CA PRO A 334 -13.95 -24.52 15.44
C PRO A 334 -14.97 -25.60 15.12
N LYS A 335 -14.86 -26.25 13.96
CA LYS A 335 -15.78 -27.33 13.59
C LYS A 335 -15.52 -28.48 14.56
N VAL A 336 -16.43 -28.71 15.51
CA VAL A 336 -16.40 -29.91 16.36
C VAL A 336 -17.20 -30.96 15.62
N GLU A 337 -16.49 -31.86 14.94
CA GLU A 337 -17.17 -32.87 14.15
C GLU A 337 -17.76 -33.95 15.09
N ILE A 338 -19.09 -34.03 15.10
CA ILE A 338 -19.82 -35.06 15.82
C ILE A 338 -19.88 -36.28 14.92
N THR A 339 -19.04 -37.25 15.22
CA THR A 339 -18.87 -38.47 14.42
C THR A 339 -19.86 -39.57 14.80
N GLY A 340 -20.55 -39.42 15.94
CA GLY A 340 -21.63 -40.30 16.37
C GLY A 340 -22.32 -39.84 17.65
N MET A 341 -23.63 -40.09 17.73
CA MET A 341 -24.45 -39.85 18.91
C MET A 341 -25.32 -41.08 19.21
N ASP A 342 -25.31 -41.56 20.45
CA ASP A 342 -26.06 -42.74 20.89
C ASP A 342 -26.90 -42.43 22.14
N PRO A 343 -28.23 -42.65 22.11
CA PRO A 343 -29.04 -42.99 20.93
C PRO A 343 -29.23 -41.77 20.01
N ASP A 344 -29.38 -42.00 18.71
CA ASP A 344 -29.78 -40.96 17.73
C ASP A 344 -31.30 -40.71 17.78
N ILE A 345 -32.10 -41.78 17.93
CA ILE A 345 -33.56 -41.74 18.15
C ILE A 345 -33.93 -42.84 19.16
N ASP A 346 -34.81 -42.54 20.12
CA ASP A 346 -35.30 -43.50 21.13
C ASP A 346 -36.74 -43.18 21.58
N TYR A 347 -37.44 -44.19 22.12
CA TYR A 347 -38.76 -44.03 22.75
C TYR A 347 -38.60 -43.97 24.27
N LEU A 348 -39.08 -42.88 24.87
CA LEU A 348 -39.00 -42.63 26.30
C LEU A 348 -40.37 -42.77 26.96
N CYS A 349 -40.42 -43.46 28.09
CA CYS A 349 -41.60 -43.50 28.95
C CYS A 349 -41.72 -42.23 29.81
N PRO A 350 -42.93 -41.84 30.22
CA PRO A 350 -43.10 -40.77 31.20
C PRO A 350 -42.32 -41.09 32.48
N GLY A 351 -41.52 -40.14 32.98
CA GLY A 351 -40.70 -40.32 34.19
C GLY A 351 -39.36 -41.01 33.97
N CYS A 352 -39.02 -41.35 32.72
CA CYS A 352 -37.79 -42.06 32.40
C CYS A 352 -36.63 -41.10 32.07
N THR A 353 -35.41 -41.59 32.28
CA THR A 353 -34.17 -40.87 31.96
C THR A 353 -33.40 -41.60 30.86
N LYS A 354 -32.71 -40.87 29.99
CA LYS A 354 -31.81 -41.42 28.97
C LYS A 354 -30.46 -40.72 28.98
N GLN A 355 -29.39 -41.50 28.95
CA GLN A 355 -28.02 -41.02 28.84
C GLN A 355 -27.60 -40.98 27.37
N PHE A 356 -27.08 -39.82 26.93
CA PHE A 356 -26.43 -39.65 25.65
C PHE A 356 -24.93 -39.91 25.73
N PHE A 357 -24.41 -40.55 24.69
CA PHE A 357 -22.98 -40.69 24.45
C PHE A 357 -22.63 -40.02 23.12
N LEU A 358 -21.64 -39.15 23.15
CA LEU A 358 -21.18 -38.39 21.99
C LEU A 358 -19.76 -38.83 21.62
N GLN A 359 -19.50 -38.98 20.32
CA GLN A 359 -18.16 -39.08 19.77
C GLN A 359 -17.82 -37.80 19.02
N THR A 360 -16.70 -37.19 19.39
CA THR A 360 -16.18 -35.95 18.79
C THR A 360 -14.86 -36.22 18.10
N ASP A 361 -14.56 -35.42 17.07
CA ASP A 361 -13.22 -35.28 16.51
C ASP A 361 -12.75 -33.82 16.70
N PRO A 362 -11.70 -33.55 17.51
CA PRO A 362 -10.89 -34.52 18.23
C PRO A 362 -11.62 -35.17 19.44
N PRO A 363 -11.28 -36.43 19.81
CA PRO A 363 -11.94 -37.13 20.91
C PRO A 363 -11.82 -36.41 22.25
N GLY A 364 -12.95 -36.29 22.95
CA GLY A 364 -13.00 -35.65 24.28
C GLY A 364 -13.15 -34.12 24.23
N THR A 365 -13.42 -33.55 23.05
CA THR A 365 -13.75 -32.13 22.91
C THR A 365 -14.95 -31.76 23.79
N PRO A 366 -14.83 -30.72 24.64
CA PRO A 366 -15.91 -30.33 25.55
C PRO A 366 -17.10 -29.74 24.78
N VAL A 367 -18.29 -30.26 25.08
CA VAL A 367 -19.56 -29.82 24.49
C VAL A 367 -20.55 -29.43 25.57
N SER A 368 -21.59 -28.70 25.19
CA SER A 368 -22.72 -28.34 26.02
C SER A 368 -24.01 -28.89 25.43
N TRP A 369 -24.93 -29.26 26.31
CA TRP A 369 -26.20 -29.87 25.95
C TRP A 369 -27.36 -28.91 26.24
N ARG A 370 -28.38 -28.90 25.37
CA ARG A 370 -29.67 -28.27 25.66
C ARG A 370 -30.82 -29.05 25.06
N VAL A 371 -32.00 -28.84 25.61
CA VAL A 371 -33.25 -29.15 24.90
C VAL A 371 -33.52 -27.98 23.94
N LYS A 372 -33.84 -28.31 22.69
CA LYS A 372 -34.19 -27.33 21.66
C LYS A 372 -35.42 -26.53 22.12
N PRO A 373 -35.37 -25.18 22.08
CA PRO A 373 -36.52 -24.36 22.38
C PRO A 373 -37.77 -24.78 21.60
N GLY A 374 -38.90 -24.88 22.29
CA GLY A 374 -40.18 -25.31 21.71
C GLY A 374 -40.39 -26.83 21.66
N THR A 375 -39.41 -27.63 22.06
CA THR A 375 -39.53 -29.11 22.14
C THR A 375 -39.44 -29.64 23.57
N ASP A 376 -39.45 -28.76 24.57
CA ASP A 376 -39.24 -29.09 25.98
C ASP A 376 -40.49 -29.63 26.70
N LEU A 377 -41.54 -29.97 25.96
CA LEU A 377 -42.82 -30.46 26.46
C LEU A 377 -43.44 -29.54 27.53
N GLY A 378 -43.26 -28.22 27.38
CA GLY A 378 -43.74 -27.22 28.33
C GLY A 378 -42.90 -27.17 29.61
N GLY A 379 -41.57 -27.23 29.46
CA GLY A 379 -40.60 -27.22 30.56
C GLY A 379 -40.46 -28.56 31.31
N LYS A 380 -40.98 -29.66 30.76
CA LYS A 380 -41.00 -30.99 31.40
C LYS A 380 -39.92 -31.94 30.87
N ALA A 381 -39.14 -31.52 29.88
CA ALA A 381 -37.92 -32.18 29.44
C ALA A 381 -36.70 -31.33 29.84
N THR A 382 -35.73 -31.95 30.51
CA THR A 382 -34.48 -31.29 30.91
C THR A 382 -33.28 -32.16 30.58
N ILE A 383 -32.14 -31.55 30.24
CA ILE A 383 -30.89 -32.27 29.98
C ILE A 383 -29.76 -31.67 30.82
N SER A 384 -28.95 -32.54 31.41
CA SER A 384 -27.76 -32.14 32.15
C SER A 384 -26.54 -31.95 31.24
N GLN A 385 -25.49 -31.30 31.74
CA GLN A 385 -24.23 -31.14 31.02
C GLN A 385 -23.47 -32.45 30.76
N SER A 386 -23.84 -33.54 31.44
CA SER A 386 -23.31 -34.88 31.12
C SER A 386 -24.10 -35.58 30.01
N GLY A 387 -25.14 -34.96 29.43
CA GLY A 387 -26.01 -35.59 28.44
C GLY A 387 -27.08 -36.51 29.01
N LEU A 388 -27.45 -36.38 30.29
CA LEU A 388 -28.59 -37.13 30.86
C LEU A 388 -29.88 -36.34 30.65
N LEU A 389 -30.74 -36.82 29.74
CA LEU A 389 -32.09 -36.30 29.50
C LEU A 389 -33.08 -36.93 30.49
N THR A 390 -33.92 -36.09 31.08
CA THR A 390 -34.96 -36.46 32.04
C THR A 390 -36.31 -35.92 31.57
N ILE A 391 -37.29 -36.82 31.49
CA ILE A 391 -38.68 -36.47 31.15
C ILE A 391 -39.54 -36.62 32.40
N ALA A 392 -40.31 -35.59 32.76
CA ALA A 392 -41.21 -35.64 33.90
C ALA A 392 -42.30 -36.70 33.73
N ALA A 393 -42.78 -37.29 34.83
CA ALA A 393 -43.80 -38.33 34.79
C ALA A 393 -45.16 -37.85 34.24
N ASP A 394 -45.42 -36.55 34.29
CA ASP A 394 -46.63 -35.89 33.84
C ASP A 394 -46.41 -35.09 32.53
N ALA A 395 -45.37 -35.42 31.76
CA ALA A 395 -45.08 -34.77 30.48
C ALA A 395 -46.16 -35.08 29.41
N PRO A 396 -46.61 -34.08 28.62
CA PRO A 396 -47.54 -34.31 27.51
C PRO A 396 -46.86 -35.01 26.34
N THR A 397 -47.64 -35.71 25.53
CA THR A 397 -47.23 -36.26 24.23
C THR A 397 -46.61 -35.22 23.33
N GLY A 398 -45.48 -35.52 22.68
CA GLY A 398 -44.78 -34.56 21.83
C GLY A 398 -43.47 -35.09 21.28
N SER A 399 -42.59 -34.21 20.81
CA SER A 399 -41.21 -34.57 20.47
C SER A 399 -40.26 -33.69 21.25
N VAL A 400 -39.13 -34.27 21.67
CA VAL A 400 -38.03 -33.56 22.33
C VAL A 400 -36.84 -33.61 21.41
N THR A 401 -36.30 -32.47 21.02
CA THR A 401 -35.04 -32.42 20.27
C THR A 401 -33.94 -31.98 21.22
N VAL A 402 -32.85 -32.73 21.23
CA VAL A 402 -31.64 -32.38 21.98
C VAL A 402 -30.63 -31.80 21.02
N GLU A 403 -30.06 -30.67 21.42
CA GLU A 403 -29.02 -29.96 20.69
C GLU A 403 -27.73 -30.02 21.49
N VAL A 404 -26.63 -30.16 20.76
CA VAL A 404 -25.27 -30.17 21.30
C VAL A 404 -24.44 -29.16 20.54
N ALA A 405 -23.68 -28.34 21.28
CA ALA A 405 -22.82 -27.31 20.72
C ALA A 405 -21.55 -27.18 21.55
N GLU A 406 -20.45 -26.75 20.93
CA GLU A 406 -19.23 -26.44 21.66
C GLU A 406 -19.44 -25.22 22.56
N GLY A 407 -19.08 -25.34 23.85
CA GLY A 407 -19.07 -24.22 24.80
C GLY A 407 -20.39 -23.46 24.99
N GLY A 408 -21.54 -24.06 24.64
CA GLY A 408 -22.88 -23.46 24.83
C GLY A 408 -23.34 -22.51 23.71
N LEU A 409 -22.66 -22.49 22.56
CA LEU A 409 -22.94 -21.58 21.44
C LEU A 409 -23.95 -22.18 20.43
N PHE A 410 -25.15 -22.49 20.89
CA PHE A 410 -26.14 -23.28 20.15
C PHE A 410 -26.71 -22.63 18.88
N GLU A 411 -26.74 -21.29 18.78
CA GLU A 411 -27.28 -20.60 17.59
C GLU A 411 -26.25 -20.43 16.45
N LEU A 412 -24.96 -20.58 16.76
CA LEU A 412 -23.85 -20.22 15.86
C LEU A 412 -22.93 -21.41 15.54
N CYS A 413 -22.87 -22.41 16.42
CA CYS A 413 -21.98 -23.57 16.34
C CYS A 413 -22.77 -24.90 16.37
N MET A 414 -23.80 -25.02 15.53
CA MET A 414 -24.73 -26.15 15.53
C MET A 414 -24.26 -27.20 14.52
N ASP A 415 -23.72 -28.34 14.96
CA ASP A 415 -23.22 -29.40 14.06
C ASP A 415 -24.13 -30.64 14.01
N SER A 416 -25.02 -30.87 14.99
CA SER A 416 -25.97 -32.00 14.94
C SER A 416 -27.20 -31.84 15.86
N HIS A 417 -28.35 -32.36 15.43
CA HIS A 417 -29.57 -32.48 16.25
C HIS A 417 -29.95 -33.96 16.37
N ALA A 418 -30.22 -34.45 17.59
CA ALA A 418 -30.91 -35.72 17.81
C ALA A 418 -32.37 -35.43 18.18
N SER A 419 -33.32 -36.11 17.55
CA SER A 419 -34.77 -35.86 17.74
C SER A 419 -35.47 -37.10 18.29
N PHE A 420 -36.21 -36.93 19.38
CA PHE A 420 -36.96 -37.97 20.07
C PHE A 420 -38.46 -37.75 19.86
N VAL A 421 -39.18 -38.81 19.49
CA VAL A 421 -40.65 -38.78 19.38
C VAL A 421 -41.24 -39.46 20.62
N PHE A 422 -41.99 -38.71 21.41
CA PHE A 422 -42.70 -39.15 22.61
C PHE A 422 -44.18 -39.33 22.29
N ASN A 423 -44.65 -40.57 22.18
CA ASN A 423 -46.07 -40.90 22.02
C ASN A 423 -46.61 -41.69 23.24
N PRO A 424 -47.42 -41.07 24.11
CA PRO A 424 -48.15 -41.69 25.23
C PRO A 424 -49.47 -42.32 24.84
N GLU A 425 -49.87 -42.38 23.55
CA GLU A 425 -51.17 -43.00 23.25
C GLU A 425 -51.19 -44.46 23.73
N ASP A 426 -52.07 -44.71 24.69
CA ASP A 426 -52.45 -45.99 25.32
C ASP A 426 -52.87 -47.10 24.32
N GLY A 427 -52.71 -46.88 23.01
CA GLY A 427 -52.98 -47.82 21.93
C GLY A 427 -51.74 -48.55 21.38
N PHE A 428 -50.52 -48.04 21.57
CA PHE A 428 -49.32 -48.74 21.10
C PHE A 428 -48.66 -49.55 22.22
N ARG A 429 -49.35 -50.62 22.65
CA ARG A 429 -48.67 -51.72 23.35
C ARG A 429 -47.85 -52.49 22.31
N MET A 430 -46.56 -52.22 22.21
CA MET A 430 -45.66 -53.22 21.62
C MET A 430 -45.84 -54.52 22.42
N PRO A 431 -46.20 -55.65 21.79
CA PRO A 431 -46.60 -56.86 22.52
C PRO A 431 -45.51 -57.44 23.42
N ASP A 432 -44.23 -57.15 23.14
CA ASP A 432 -43.08 -57.67 23.90
C ASP A 432 -41.88 -56.68 23.87
N PRO A 433 -41.30 -56.29 25.02
CA PRO A 433 -40.05 -55.52 25.09
C PRO A 433 -38.86 -56.15 24.34
N ARG A 434 -38.87 -57.47 24.11
CA ARG A 434 -37.89 -58.19 23.28
C ARG A 434 -38.04 -57.85 21.80
N CYS A 435 -39.26 -57.56 21.33
CA CYS A 435 -39.51 -57.10 19.98
C CYS A 435 -38.89 -55.71 19.76
N LEU A 436 -39.06 -54.78 20.70
CA LEU A 436 -38.47 -53.44 20.65
C LEU A 436 -36.93 -53.50 20.50
N ARG A 437 -36.24 -54.25 21.37
CA ARG A 437 -34.77 -54.39 21.30
C ARG A 437 -34.29 -54.99 19.98
N ARG A 438 -35.04 -55.95 19.42
CA ARG A 438 -34.64 -56.62 18.18
C ARG A 438 -34.98 -55.80 16.93
N ALA A 439 -36.10 -55.08 16.93
CA ALA A 439 -36.46 -54.08 15.92
C ALA A 439 -35.38 -52.99 15.81
N PHE A 440 -34.82 -52.54 16.94
CA PHE A 440 -33.69 -51.60 16.95
C PHE A 440 -32.40 -52.20 16.36
N THR A 441 -32.13 -53.49 16.58
CA THR A 441 -30.99 -54.17 15.91
C THR A 441 -31.25 -54.47 14.43
N ALA A 442 -32.50 -54.44 13.97
CA ALA A 442 -32.85 -54.79 12.60
C ALA A 442 -32.20 -53.84 11.58
N ARG A 443 -32.09 -52.54 11.88
CA ARG A 443 -31.38 -51.58 11.01
C ARG A 443 -29.87 -51.82 10.99
N GLY A 444 -29.27 -52.14 12.14
CA GLY A 444 -27.86 -52.55 12.23
C GLY A 444 -27.57 -53.84 11.46
N ARG A 445 -28.46 -54.84 11.56
CA ARG A 445 -28.41 -56.07 10.75
C ARG A 445 -28.58 -55.77 9.26
N ALA A 446 -29.51 -54.90 8.91
CA ALA A 446 -29.73 -54.50 7.52
C ALA A 446 -28.51 -53.77 6.92
N ASN A 447 -27.85 -52.92 7.71
CA ASN A 447 -26.58 -52.28 7.32
C ASN A 447 -25.42 -53.28 7.22
N THR A 448 -25.45 -54.37 7.98
CA THR A 448 -24.47 -55.47 7.89
C THR A 448 -24.71 -56.27 6.61
N GLY A 449 -25.95 -56.71 6.36
CA GLY A 449 -26.31 -57.40 5.11
C GLY A 449 -26.09 -56.55 3.85
N LEU A 450 -26.28 -55.22 3.95
CA LEU A 450 -25.90 -54.27 2.91
C LEU A 450 -24.39 -54.37 2.59
N ARG A 451 -23.54 -54.47 3.61
CA ARG A 451 -22.09 -54.60 3.45
C ARG A 451 -21.69 -55.97 2.93
N ASP A 452 -22.44 -57.02 3.25
CA ASP A 452 -22.12 -58.41 2.89
C ASP A 452 -22.61 -58.79 1.49
N HIS A 453 -23.69 -58.16 1.00
CA HIS A 453 -24.38 -58.60 -0.22
C HIS A 453 -24.52 -57.57 -1.32
N ILE A 454 -24.41 -56.28 -1.02
CA ILE A 454 -24.52 -55.21 -2.03
C ILE A 454 -23.10 -54.66 -2.32
N PRO A 455 -22.64 -54.62 -3.58
CA PRO A 455 -21.33 -54.05 -3.93
C PRO A 455 -21.20 -52.59 -3.51
N VAL A 456 -20.00 -52.13 -3.14
CA VAL A 456 -19.74 -50.76 -2.63
C VAL A 456 -20.30 -49.67 -3.55
N GLY A 457 -20.21 -49.84 -4.87
CA GLY A 457 -20.77 -48.91 -5.86
C GLY A 457 -22.30 -48.81 -5.88
N CYS A 458 -23.02 -49.83 -5.39
CA CYS A 458 -24.49 -49.85 -5.32
C CYS A 458 -25.03 -49.54 -3.90
N ARG A 459 -24.21 -48.98 -2.97
CA ARG A 459 -24.60 -48.68 -1.57
C ARG A 459 -24.98 -47.22 -1.29
N GLN A 460 -24.77 -46.30 -2.23
CA GLN A 460 -25.07 -44.87 -2.06
C GLN A 460 -26.54 -44.58 -1.72
N ASP A 461 -26.83 -43.39 -1.19
CA ASP A 461 -28.20 -42.97 -0.94
C ASP A 461 -29.02 -42.92 -2.24
N TRP A 462 -30.27 -43.42 -2.18
CA TRP A 462 -31.31 -43.41 -3.24
C TRP A 462 -31.22 -44.52 -4.30
N ASN A 463 -30.37 -45.53 -4.06
CA ASN A 463 -30.23 -46.68 -4.93
C ASN A 463 -30.68 -47.99 -4.26
N VAL A 464 -30.27 -49.12 -4.86
CA VAL A 464 -30.52 -50.49 -4.41
C VAL A 464 -30.20 -50.73 -2.92
N GLY A 465 -29.14 -50.11 -2.40
CA GLY A 465 -28.73 -50.26 -1.01
C GLY A 465 -29.76 -49.72 -0.02
N ASN A 466 -30.32 -48.54 -0.28
CA ASN A 466 -31.36 -47.97 0.56
C ASN A 466 -32.64 -48.82 0.52
N ALA A 467 -33.07 -49.23 -0.69
CA ALA A 467 -34.23 -50.10 -0.87
C ALA A 467 -34.09 -51.44 -0.10
N PHE A 468 -32.90 -52.02 -0.13
CA PHE A 468 -32.57 -53.24 0.61
C PHE A 468 -32.67 -53.05 2.12
N VAL A 469 -32.12 -51.95 2.66
CA VAL A 469 -32.13 -51.66 4.09
C VAL A 469 -33.57 -51.50 4.62
N HIS A 470 -34.41 -50.77 3.90
CA HIS A 470 -35.82 -50.57 4.26
C HIS A 470 -36.61 -51.88 4.26
N ALA A 471 -36.44 -52.70 3.22
CA ALA A 471 -37.12 -53.99 3.12
C ALA A 471 -36.62 -55.00 4.17
N LEU A 472 -35.31 -55.07 4.43
CA LEU A 472 -34.73 -55.99 5.40
C LEU A 472 -35.06 -55.62 6.84
N ALA A 473 -35.00 -54.33 7.17
CA ALA A 473 -35.45 -53.85 8.47
C ALA A 473 -36.93 -54.18 8.69
N SER A 474 -37.79 -53.85 7.72
CA SER A 474 -39.24 -54.10 7.83
C SER A 474 -39.58 -55.60 7.86
N CYS A 475 -38.85 -56.45 7.14
CA CYS A 475 -39.03 -57.91 7.22
C CYS A 475 -38.67 -58.44 8.60
N THR A 476 -37.50 -58.04 9.12
CA THR A 476 -37.01 -58.51 10.42
C THR A 476 -37.97 -58.11 11.53
N ILE A 477 -38.46 -56.87 11.49
CA ILE A 477 -39.46 -56.37 12.45
C ILE A 477 -40.77 -57.15 12.27
N ALA A 478 -41.27 -57.36 11.05
CA ALA A 478 -42.51 -58.11 10.85
C ALA A 478 -42.42 -59.58 11.30
N ALA A 479 -41.26 -60.23 11.11
CA ALA A 479 -41.01 -61.60 11.53
C ALA A 479 -40.92 -61.75 13.06
N GLU A 480 -40.41 -60.74 13.77
CA GLU A 480 -40.22 -60.80 15.23
C GLU A 480 -41.36 -60.16 16.02
N CYS A 481 -42.05 -59.18 15.44
CA CYS A 481 -43.01 -58.32 16.11
C CYS A 481 -44.42 -58.36 15.50
N GLY A 482 -44.58 -58.97 14.33
CA GLY A 482 -45.80 -58.86 13.53
C GLY A 482 -45.85 -57.60 12.69
N GLU A 483 -46.81 -57.55 11.77
CA GLU A 483 -46.84 -56.54 10.72
C GLU A 483 -47.22 -55.14 11.17
N SER A 484 -48.16 -55.03 12.13
CA SER A 484 -48.62 -53.73 12.62
C SER A 484 -47.47 -52.93 13.26
N PRO A 485 -46.62 -53.50 14.14
CA PRO A 485 -45.42 -52.82 14.61
C PRO A 485 -44.43 -52.47 13.50
N ALA A 486 -44.25 -53.35 12.50
CA ALA A 486 -43.37 -53.07 11.36
C ALA A 486 -43.88 -51.93 10.48
N GLU A 487 -45.21 -51.76 10.38
CA GLU A 487 -45.84 -50.66 9.66
C GLU A 487 -45.66 -49.34 10.40
N SER A 488 -45.96 -49.33 11.70
CA SER A 488 -45.78 -48.15 12.52
C SER A 488 -44.31 -47.70 12.55
N ILE A 489 -43.37 -48.59 12.88
CA ILE A 489 -41.94 -48.24 13.00
C ILE A 489 -41.35 -47.87 11.63
N GLY A 490 -41.68 -48.63 10.58
CA GLY A 490 -41.16 -48.39 9.25
C GLY A 490 -41.66 -47.08 8.63
N ASN A 491 -42.95 -46.76 8.78
CA ASN A 491 -43.55 -45.58 8.15
C ASN A 491 -43.32 -44.28 8.97
N LEU A 492 -43.24 -44.35 10.31
CA LEU A 492 -42.95 -43.18 11.15
C LEU A 492 -41.60 -42.54 10.82
N ASN A 493 -40.62 -43.34 10.39
CA ASN A 493 -39.31 -42.86 9.98
C ASN A 493 -39.37 -42.04 8.67
N GLU A 494 -40.46 -42.16 7.90
CA GLU A 494 -40.62 -41.50 6.59
C GLU A 494 -41.48 -40.24 6.65
N ASP A 495 -42.43 -40.14 7.60
CA ASP A 495 -43.31 -38.96 7.75
C ASP A 495 -42.67 -37.80 8.54
N ALA A 496 -41.57 -38.05 9.27
CA ALA A 496 -40.96 -37.06 10.18
C ALA A 496 -39.95 -36.10 9.52
N ARG A 497 -39.63 -36.27 8.23
CA ARG A 497 -38.65 -35.44 7.51
C ARG A 497 -39.35 -34.41 6.61
N MET A 498 -39.51 -33.18 7.11
CA MET A 498 -40.10 -32.05 6.38
C MET A 498 -39.33 -31.65 5.10
N ASP A 499 -38.12 -32.14 4.91
CA ASP A 499 -37.21 -31.86 3.79
C ASP A 499 -37.11 -33.02 2.77
N ASN A 500 -37.89 -34.10 2.96
CA ASN A 500 -37.77 -35.29 2.11
C ASN A 500 -38.61 -35.15 0.82
N PRO A 501 -38.01 -35.14 -0.39
CA PRO A 501 -38.79 -35.06 -1.62
C PRO A 501 -39.78 -36.24 -1.72
N CYS A 502 -41.03 -35.98 -2.12
CA CYS A 502 -42.14 -36.95 -2.09
C CYS A 502 -41.84 -38.31 -2.77
N GLN A 503 -40.90 -38.35 -3.70
CA GLN A 503 -40.45 -39.58 -4.36
C GLN A 503 -39.72 -40.51 -3.38
N ARG A 504 -38.92 -39.98 -2.46
CA ARG A 504 -38.17 -40.76 -1.46
C ARG A 504 -39.10 -41.41 -0.44
N ALA A 505 -40.05 -40.65 0.12
CA ALA A 505 -41.05 -41.22 1.03
C ALA A 505 -41.85 -42.35 0.37
N ARG A 506 -42.26 -42.22 -0.91
CA ARG A 506 -42.96 -43.29 -1.63
C ARG A 506 -42.12 -44.53 -1.86
N MET A 507 -40.82 -44.38 -2.13
CA MET A 507 -39.88 -45.49 -2.28
C MET A 507 -39.74 -46.27 -0.98
N ASP A 508 -39.49 -45.56 0.11
CA ASP A 508 -39.22 -46.15 1.42
C ASP A 508 -40.51 -46.81 1.97
N LEU A 509 -41.67 -46.17 1.81
CA LEU A 509 -42.97 -46.78 2.13
C LEU A 509 -43.25 -48.06 1.32
N HIS A 510 -42.92 -48.08 0.02
CA HIS A 510 -43.08 -49.28 -0.81
C HIS A 510 -42.18 -50.41 -0.34
N ASN A 511 -40.89 -50.15 -0.15
CA ASN A 511 -39.92 -51.17 0.26
C ASN A 511 -40.19 -51.67 1.68
N ASN A 512 -40.65 -50.79 2.57
CA ASN A 512 -41.14 -51.18 3.88
C ASN A 512 -42.32 -52.15 3.75
N ALA A 513 -43.33 -51.84 2.93
CA ALA A 513 -44.47 -52.72 2.71
C ALA A 513 -44.08 -54.10 2.13
N VAL A 514 -43.11 -54.14 1.20
CA VAL A 514 -42.56 -55.41 0.68
C VAL A 514 -41.87 -56.19 1.80
N GLY A 515 -41.03 -55.53 2.60
CA GLY A 515 -40.38 -56.13 3.76
C GLY A 515 -41.40 -56.73 4.74
N ARG A 516 -42.43 -55.96 5.12
CA ARG A 516 -43.50 -56.42 6.02
C ARG A 516 -44.15 -57.71 5.53
N ARG A 517 -44.51 -57.74 4.24
CA ARG A 517 -45.11 -58.92 3.60
C ARG A 517 -44.20 -60.14 3.67
N LEU A 518 -42.89 -59.96 3.41
CA LEU A 518 -41.91 -61.05 3.47
C LEU A 518 -41.71 -61.58 4.89
N GLY A 519 -41.80 -60.71 5.90
CA GLY A 519 -41.68 -61.10 7.31
C GLY A 519 -42.91 -61.81 7.85
N ARG A 520 -44.06 -61.77 7.16
CA ARG A 520 -45.31 -62.43 7.59
C ARG A 520 -45.13 -63.95 7.70
N GLY A 521 -44.99 -64.45 8.92
CA GLY A 521 -44.84 -65.89 9.20
C GLY A 521 -43.45 -66.45 8.88
N ALA A 522 -42.46 -65.58 8.61
CA ALA A 522 -41.05 -65.96 8.44
C ALA A 522 -40.30 -65.92 9.78
N LEU A 523 -39.12 -66.55 9.86
CA LEU A 523 -38.16 -66.29 10.93
C LEU A 523 -37.29 -65.09 10.55
N ALA A 524 -36.91 -64.25 11.51
CA ALA A 524 -36.02 -63.11 11.24
C ALA A 524 -34.67 -63.50 10.62
N ALA A 525 -34.18 -64.71 10.89
CA ALA A 525 -32.96 -65.22 10.26
C ALA A 525 -33.10 -65.45 8.74
N ASP A 526 -34.33 -65.66 8.25
CA ASP A 526 -34.61 -65.92 6.84
C ASP A 526 -34.83 -64.62 6.04
N CYS A 527 -35.06 -63.50 6.73
CA CYS A 527 -35.42 -62.22 6.10
C CYS A 527 -34.38 -61.71 5.11
N GLU A 528 -33.10 -61.92 5.38
CA GLU A 528 -32.02 -61.53 4.46
C GLU A 528 -32.12 -62.26 3.12
N GLY A 529 -32.29 -63.59 3.16
CA GLY A 529 -32.50 -64.40 1.96
C GLY A 529 -33.80 -64.06 1.23
N LEU A 530 -34.88 -63.78 1.97
CA LEU A 530 -36.18 -63.39 1.41
C LEU A 530 -36.12 -62.05 0.69
N VAL A 531 -35.45 -61.05 1.28
CA VAL A 531 -35.29 -59.72 0.70
C VAL A 531 -34.33 -59.74 -0.49
N LEU A 532 -33.23 -60.50 -0.43
CA LEU A 532 -32.36 -60.74 -1.60
C LEU A 532 -33.11 -61.45 -2.74
N GLY A 533 -34.05 -62.34 -2.41
CA GLY A 533 -34.93 -62.97 -3.38
C GLY A 533 -35.89 -61.96 -4.02
N ALA A 534 -36.52 -61.10 -3.22
CA ALA A 534 -37.42 -60.05 -3.69
C ALA A 534 -36.70 -59.00 -4.54
N LEU A 535 -35.46 -58.64 -4.18
CA LEU A 535 -34.58 -57.79 -4.97
C LEU A 535 -34.31 -58.42 -6.36
N ARG A 536 -33.91 -59.69 -6.41
CA ARG A 536 -33.69 -60.43 -7.68
C ARG A 536 -34.95 -60.60 -8.53
N ARG A 537 -36.13 -60.62 -7.91
CA ARG A 537 -37.43 -60.66 -8.61
C ARG A 537 -37.94 -59.29 -9.05
N GLY A 538 -37.25 -58.20 -8.69
CA GLY A 538 -37.65 -56.83 -9.04
C GLY A 538 -38.83 -56.30 -8.23
N GLU A 539 -39.04 -56.80 -7.01
CA GLU A 539 -40.14 -56.36 -6.15
C GLU A 539 -39.83 -55.06 -5.37
N LEU A 540 -38.55 -54.73 -5.20
CA LEU A 540 -38.09 -53.49 -4.57
C LEU A 540 -38.03 -52.34 -5.58
N ARG A 541 -38.19 -51.10 -5.09
CA ARG A 541 -38.16 -49.88 -5.90
C ARG A 541 -37.04 -48.95 -5.45
N TRP A 542 -36.41 -48.28 -6.41
CA TRP A 542 -35.44 -47.20 -6.18
C TRP A 542 -35.51 -46.19 -7.34
N TYR A 543 -35.04 -44.96 -7.14
CA TYR A 543 -35.26 -43.85 -8.09
C TYR A 543 -34.03 -43.46 -8.93
N ASN A 544 -32.80 -43.66 -8.43
CA ASN A 544 -31.59 -43.36 -9.22
C ASN A 544 -30.96 -44.63 -9.80
N PRO A 545 -30.68 -44.70 -11.12
CA PRO A 545 -29.72 -45.66 -11.63
C PRO A 545 -28.30 -45.31 -11.12
N PRO A 546 -27.41 -46.29 -10.93
CA PRO A 546 -26.02 -46.01 -10.53
C PRO A 546 -25.30 -45.17 -11.60
N GLU A 547 -24.69 -44.05 -11.23
CA GLU A 547 -23.70 -43.35 -12.09
C GLU A 547 -22.37 -44.14 -12.11
N PRO A 548 -21.62 -44.18 -13.22
CA PRO A 548 -20.50 -45.13 -13.41
C PRO A 548 -19.27 -44.75 -12.56
N PRO A 549 -18.49 -45.74 -12.04
CA PRO A 549 -18.01 -46.90 -12.77
C PRO A 549 -18.22 -48.22 -12.02
N ASP A 550 -19.28 -48.97 -12.34
CA ASP A 550 -19.32 -50.43 -12.20
C ASP A 550 -20.67 -50.96 -12.72
N THR A 551 -21.02 -50.59 -13.96
CA THR A 551 -22.28 -51.02 -14.60
C THR A 551 -22.39 -52.55 -14.73
N ASP A 552 -21.28 -53.28 -14.67
CA ASP A 552 -21.28 -54.75 -14.68
C ASP A 552 -21.53 -55.38 -13.30
N ALA A 553 -21.22 -54.68 -12.19
CA ALA A 553 -21.36 -55.23 -10.84
C ALA A 553 -22.81 -55.16 -10.31
N CYS A 554 -23.58 -54.13 -10.71
CA CYS A 554 -24.99 -53.99 -10.32
C CYS A 554 -25.96 -54.69 -11.32
N ALA A 555 -25.51 -55.11 -12.51
CA ALA A 555 -26.32 -55.72 -13.57
C ALA A 555 -27.19 -56.94 -13.16
N PRO A 556 -26.78 -57.84 -12.24
CA PRO A 556 -27.63 -58.94 -11.77
C PRO A 556 -28.84 -58.49 -10.94
N LEU A 557 -28.85 -57.23 -10.49
CA LEU A 557 -29.86 -56.64 -9.61
C LEU A 557 -30.78 -55.65 -10.37
N ASP A 558 -30.53 -55.42 -11.66
CA ASP A 558 -31.03 -54.28 -12.43
C ASP A 558 -32.26 -54.64 -13.31
N ARG A 559 -33.34 -55.12 -12.69
CA ARG A 559 -34.65 -55.33 -13.35
C ARG A 559 -35.67 -54.23 -13.01
N ALA A 560 -35.24 -52.98 -12.89
CA ALA A 560 -36.15 -51.86 -12.64
C ALA A 560 -37.04 -51.57 -13.88
N LEU A 561 -38.37 -51.65 -13.69
CA LEU A 561 -39.38 -51.16 -14.63
C LEU A 561 -39.40 -49.61 -14.64
N PRO A 562 -39.82 -48.96 -15.76
CA PRO A 562 -39.65 -47.53 -15.97
C PRO A 562 -40.53 -46.66 -15.04
N PRO A 563 -40.14 -45.40 -14.79
CA PRO A 563 -40.85 -44.48 -13.90
C PRO A 563 -42.23 -44.10 -14.49
N GLY A 564 -43.29 -44.57 -13.85
CA GLY A 564 -44.66 -44.19 -14.14
C GLY A 564 -45.20 -43.17 -13.13
N SER A 565 -45.67 -42.03 -13.65
CA SER A 565 -46.53 -40.99 -13.05
C SER A 565 -45.90 -40.00 -12.05
N ALA A 566 -45.90 -38.73 -12.47
CA ALA A 566 -45.70 -37.55 -11.63
C ALA A 566 -46.80 -37.44 -10.56
N CYS A 567 -46.44 -37.02 -9.35
CA CYS A 567 -47.39 -36.69 -8.29
C CYS A 567 -48.08 -35.37 -8.60
N THR A 568 -49.40 -35.35 -8.71
CA THR A 568 -50.21 -34.14 -8.44
C THR A 568 -50.56 -34.08 -6.96
N PRO A 569 -50.52 -32.90 -6.31
CA PRO A 569 -50.92 -32.74 -4.91
C PRO A 569 -52.44 -32.90 -4.76
N GLN A 570 -52.87 -33.64 -3.72
CA GLN A 570 -54.21 -33.52 -3.14
C GLN A 570 -54.07 -33.07 -1.69
#